data_AF-A0AAN7Z6G9-F1
#
_entry.id   AF-A0AAN7Z6G9-F1
#
_cell.length_a   1.000
_cell.length_b   1.000
_cell.length_c   1.000
_cell.angle_alpha   90.00
_cell.angle_beta   90.00
_cell.angle_gamma   90.00
#
_symmetry.space_group_name_H-M   'P 1'
#
loop_
_entity.id
_entity.type
_entity.pdbx_description
1 polymer ?
#
loop_
_entity_poly.entity_id
_entity_poly.type
_entity_poly.pdbx_seq_one_letter_code
_entity_poly.pdbx_strand_id
1 'polypeptide(L)'
;MYAEREASKIVQKGSVPLTQSTHARYLHEITDARQLANARDEAKKEIEAYRKAKEEEFKKFEAEHTKGNKQAEDEANKEADEKIKEIQTSGKKNQNAVVTDLLKGVLDVKPVPPSAA
;
A
#
# COMPACT_ATOMS: atom_id res chain seq x y z
N MET A 1 -5.01 70.89 -43.68
CA MET A 1 -5.70 69.59 -43.59
C MET A 1 -4.89 68.44 -42.96
N TYR A 2 -3.55 68.40 -43.00
CA TYR A 2 -2.79 67.32 -42.31
C TYR A 2 -2.62 67.54 -40.80
N ALA A 3 -2.35 68.78 -40.38
CA ALA A 3 -2.18 69.13 -38.96
C ALA A 3 -3.47 68.95 -38.12
N GLU A 4 -4.64 69.22 -38.70
CA GLU A 4 -5.93 69.05 -38.02
C GLU A 4 -6.29 67.58 -37.78
N ARG A 5 -5.88 66.67 -38.69
CA ARG A 5 -6.08 65.23 -38.52
C ARG A 5 -5.21 64.66 -37.40
N GLU A 6 -3.97 65.14 -37.25
CA GLU A 6 -3.10 64.69 -36.16
C GLU A 6 -3.55 65.25 -34.81
N ALA A 7 -3.92 66.53 -34.75
CA ALA A 7 -4.50 67.13 -33.55
C ALA A 7 -5.78 66.39 -33.10
N SER A 8 -6.66 66.04 -34.05
CA SER A 8 -7.88 65.29 -33.77
C SER A 8 -7.60 63.87 -33.24
N LYS A 9 -6.55 63.20 -33.74
CA LYS A 9 -6.13 61.87 -33.23
C LYS A 9 -5.57 61.95 -31.81
N ILE A 10 -4.84 63.01 -31.47
CA ILE A 10 -4.28 63.21 -30.13
C ILE A 10 -5.40 63.53 -29.13
N VAL A 11 -6.36 64.38 -29.52
CA VAL A 11 -7.55 64.68 -28.71
C VAL A 11 -8.45 63.44 -28.55
N GLN A 12 -8.66 62.65 -29.60
CA GLN A 12 -9.41 61.38 -29.50
C GLN A 12 -8.70 60.33 -28.65
N LYS A 13 -7.36 60.21 -28.74
CA LYS A 13 -6.57 59.31 -27.89
C LYS A 13 -6.53 59.79 -26.43
N GLY A 14 -6.55 61.10 -26.18
CA GLY A 14 -6.67 61.69 -24.84
C GLY A 14 -8.10 61.67 -24.27
N SER A 15 -9.11 61.55 -25.13
CA SER A 15 -10.54 61.53 -24.77
C SER A 15 -11.16 60.13 -24.77
N VAL A 16 -10.37 59.06 -24.93
CA VAL A 16 -10.84 57.72 -24.51
C VAL A 16 -11.10 57.82 -23.02
N PRO A 17 -12.36 57.74 -22.57
CA PRO A 17 -12.68 58.07 -21.20
C PRO A 17 -11.93 57.09 -20.31
N LEU A 18 -11.18 57.60 -19.33
CA LEU A 18 -10.41 56.83 -18.33
C LEU A 18 -11.17 55.59 -17.83
N THR A 19 -12.50 55.66 -17.85
CA THR A 19 -13.50 54.61 -17.57
C THR A 19 -13.38 53.30 -18.37
N GLN A 20 -13.06 53.31 -19.68
CA GLN A 20 -12.96 52.05 -20.44
C GLN A 20 -11.65 51.30 -20.14
N SER A 21 -10.54 52.03 -19.95
CA SER A 21 -9.24 51.42 -19.60
C SER A 21 -9.21 50.90 -18.16
N THR A 22 -9.90 51.56 -17.23
CA THR A 22 -10.05 51.08 -15.85
C THR A 22 -11.02 49.89 -15.78
N HIS A 23 -12.11 49.90 -16.54
CA HIS A 23 -13.04 48.78 -16.61
C HIS A 23 -12.38 47.52 -17.21
N ALA A 24 -11.59 47.67 -18.28
CA ALA A 24 -10.83 46.56 -18.85
C ALA A 24 -9.82 45.96 -17.85
N ARG A 25 -9.13 46.81 -17.07
CA ARG A 25 -8.23 46.34 -16.00
C ARG A 25 -8.97 45.57 -14.91
N TYR A 26 -10.12 46.07 -14.48
CA TYR A 26 -10.95 45.42 -13.46
C TYR A 26 -11.48 44.05 -13.91
N LEU A 27 -11.95 43.96 -15.17
CA LEU A 27 -12.39 42.69 -15.75
C LEU A 27 -11.24 41.67 -15.88
N HIS A 28 -10.04 42.12 -16.25
CA HIS A 28 -8.86 41.26 -16.29
C HIS A 28 -8.52 40.74 -14.89
N GLU A 29 -8.50 41.60 -13.88
CA GLU A 29 -8.21 41.24 -12.50
C GLU A 29 -9.22 40.24 -11.92
N ILE A 30 -10.52 40.39 -12.23
CA ILE A 30 -11.55 39.40 -11.86
C ILE A 30 -11.33 38.07 -12.57
N THR A 31 -10.93 38.10 -13.84
CA THR A 31 -10.72 36.89 -14.65
C THR A 31 -9.53 36.11 -14.11
N ASP A 32 -8.44 36.80 -13.77
CA ASP A 32 -7.25 36.20 -13.16
C ASP A 32 -7.57 35.63 -11.78
N ALA A 33 -8.34 36.36 -10.96
CA ALA A 33 -8.81 35.86 -9.66
C ALA A 33 -9.69 34.60 -9.80
N ARG A 34 -10.57 34.56 -10.82
CA ARG A 34 -11.40 33.39 -11.12
C ARG A 34 -10.57 32.20 -11.61
N GLN A 35 -9.58 32.43 -12.48
CA GLN A 35 -8.67 31.38 -12.94
C GLN A 35 -7.83 30.83 -11.78
N LEU A 36 -7.35 31.69 -10.89
CA LEU A 36 -6.61 31.29 -9.71
C LEU A 36 -7.47 30.45 -8.74
N ALA A 37 -8.73 30.84 -8.53
CA ALA A 37 -9.67 30.08 -7.72
C ALA A 37 -9.92 28.69 -8.31
N ASN A 38 -10.20 28.62 -9.63
CA ASN A 38 -10.40 27.36 -10.33
C ASN A 38 -9.18 26.46 -10.25
N ALA A 39 -7.97 26.99 -10.48
CA ALA A 39 -6.73 26.22 -10.39
C ALA A 39 -6.49 25.65 -8.99
N ARG A 40 -6.84 26.40 -7.94
CA ARG A 40 -6.76 25.91 -6.55
C ARG A 40 -7.75 24.79 -6.28
N ASP A 41 -8.97 24.90 -6.77
CA ASP A 41 -10.00 23.87 -6.57
C ASP A 41 -9.71 22.60 -7.37
N GLU A 42 -9.14 22.74 -8.57
CA GLU A 42 -8.72 21.63 -9.41
C GLU A 42 -7.51 20.90 -8.79
N ALA A 43 -6.50 21.63 -8.31
CA ALA A 43 -5.38 21.03 -7.58
C ALA A 43 -5.84 20.30 -6.29
N LYS A 44 -6.80 20.86 -5.54
CA LYS A 44 -7.38 20.17 -4.37
C LYS A 44 -8.08 18.88 -4.75
N LYS A 45 -8.88 18.89 -5.83
CA LYS A 45 -9.54 17.69 -6.34
C LYS A 45 -8.55 16.62 -6.76
N GLU A 46 -7.47 16.99 -7.47
CA GLU A 46 -6.42 16.04 -7.85
C GLU A 46 -5.69 15.46 -6.64
N ILE A 47 -5.38 16.29 -5.63
CA ILE A 47 -4.78 15.82 -4.38
C ILE A 47 -5.69 14.84 -3.65
N GLU A 48 -6.99 15.13 -3.56
CA GLU A 48 -7.97 14.23 -2.94
C GLU A 48 -8.13 12.93 -3.72
N ALA A 49 -8.18 13.00 -5.05
CA ALA A 49 -8.26 11.84 -5.92
C ALA A 49 -7.01 10.96 -5.79
N TYR A 50 -5.82 11.56 -5.78
CA TYR A 50 -4.56 10.86 -5.58
C TYR A 50 -4.49 10.21 -4.20
N ARG A 51 -4.92 10.93 -3.15
CA ARG A 51 -4.99 10.39 -1.79
C ARG A 51 -5.93 9.20 -1.71
N LYS A 52 -7.14 9.29 -2.28
CA LYS A 52 -8.10 8.19 -2.33
C LYS A 52 -7.55 6.99 -3.09
N ALA A 53 -6.97 7.21 -4.27
CA ALA A 53 -6.36 6.14 -5.06
C ALA A 53 -5.25 5.42 -4.28
N LYS A 54 -4.38 6.18 -3.59
CA LYS A 54 -3.32 5.61 -2.76
C LYS A 54 -3.84 4.89 -1.52
N GLU A 55 -4.91 5.38 -0.89
CA GLU A 55 -5.52 4.70 0.25
C GLU A 55 -6.21 3.39 -0.17
N GLU A 56 -6.84 3.36 -1.36
CA GLU A 56 -7.40 2.13 -1.94
C GLU A 56 -6.32 1.13 -2.32
N GLU A 57 -5.23 1.58 -2.93
CA GLU A 57 -4.05 0.75 -3.24
C GLU A 57 -3.44 0.18 -1.96
N PHE A 58 -3.29 1.00 -0.92
CA PHE A 58 -2.78 0.58 0.38
C PHE A 58 -3.70 -0.45 1.05
N LYS A 59 -5.02 -0.22 1.04
CA LYS A 59 -5.98 -1.19 1.59
C LYS A 59 -5.99 -2.51 0.84
N LYS A 60 -5.87 -2.48 -0.49
CA LYS A 60 -5.74 -3.72 -1.30
C LYS A 60 -4.44 -4.44 -0.97
N PHE A 61 -3.33 -3.72 -0.89
CA PHE A 61 -2.04 -4.27 -0.50
C PHE A 61 -2.09 -4.88 0.90
N GLU A 62 -2.64 -4.16 1.90
CA GLU A 62 -2.87 -4.73 3.23
C GLU A 62 -3.76 -5.96 3.16
N ALA A 63 -4.88 -5.94 2.44
CA ALA A 63 -5.77 -7.10 2.36
C ALA A 63 -5.10 -8.33 1.71
N GLU A 64 -4.33 -8.13 0.65
CA GLU A 64 -3.60 -9.20 -0.06
C GLU A 64 -2.44 -9.74 0.78
N HIS A 65 -1.66 -8.87 1.42
CA HIS A 65 -0.52 -9.29 2.23
C HIS A 65 -0.91 -9.78 3.64
N THR A 66 -1.98 -9.26 4.23
CA THR A 66 -2.51 -9.76 5.51
C THR A 66 -3.18 -11.12 5.33
N LYS A 67 -3.72 -11.43 4.14
CA LYS A 67 -4.20 -12.79 3.80
C LYS A 67 -3.08 -13.81 3.75
N GLY A 68 -1.88 -13.40 3.35
CA GLY A 68 -0.71 -14.26 3.26
C GLY A 68 -0.39 -14.96 4.58
N ASN A 69 -0.49 -14.26 5.71
CA ASN A 69 -0.20 -14.86 7.01
C ASN A 69 -1.20 -15.96 7.39
N LYS A 70 -2.51 -15.71 7.24
CA LYS A 70 -3.52 -16.73 7.59
C LYS A 70 -3.44 -17.95 6.68
N GLN A 71 -3.26 -17.74 5.38
CA GLN A 71 -3.15 -18.88 4.44
C GLN A 71 -1.88 -19.69 4.71
N ALA A 72 -0.75 -19.04 4.97
CA ALA A 72 0.49 -19.72 5.32
C ALA A 72 0.39 -20.46 6.67
N GLU A 73 -0.27 -19.86 7.67
CA GLU A 73 -0.54 -20.52 8.96
C GLU A 73 -1.46 -21.74 8.80
N ASP A 74 -2.56 -21.61 8.06
CA ASP A 74 -3.50 -22.72 7.83
C ASP A 74 -2.84 -23.87 7.05
N GLU A 75 -2.02 -23.56 6.04
CA GLU A 75 -1.30 -24.55 5.24
C GLU A 75 -0.20 -25.25 6.06
N ALA A 76 0.57 -24.50 6.86
CA ALA A 76 1.56 -25.05 7.77
C ALA A 76 0.93 -25.93 8.86
N ASN A 77 -0.21 -25.50 9.43
CA ASN A 77 -0.94 -26.30 10.42
C ASN A 77 -1.44 -27.61 9.84
N LYS A 78 -1.97 -27.58 8.61
CA LYS A 78 -2.44 -28.80 7.93
C LYS A 78 -1.31 -29.77 7.66
N GLU A 79 -0.17 -29.28 7.16
CA GLU A 79 1.01 -30.12 6.92
C GLU A 79 1.58 -30.70 8.22
N ALA A 80 1.60 -29.90 9.30
CA ALA A 80 2.00 -30.36 10.63
C ALA A 80 1.06 -31.45 11.16
N ASP A 81 -0.26 -31.30 11.01
CA ASP A 81 -1.24 -32.30 11.42
C ASP A 81 -1.09 -33.62 10.63
N GLU A 82 -0.81 -33.54 9.33
CA GLU A 82 -0.51 -34.70 8.50
C GLU A 82 0.75 -35.42 8.98
N LYS A 83 1.83 -34.67 9.27
CA LYS A 83 3.07 -35.22 9.82
C LYS A 83 2.89 -35.83 11.20
N ILE A 84 2.09 -35.22 12.08
CA ILE A 84 1.76 -35.77 13.39
C ILE A 84 1.02 -37.10 13.24
N LYS A 85 0.04 -37.19 12.33
CA LYS A 85 -0.68 -38.45 12.05
C LYS A 85 0.25 -39.52 11.49
N GLU A 86 1.18 -39.16 10.60
CA GLU A 86 2.18 -40.06 10.05
C GLU A 86 3.11 -40.62 11.16
N ILE A 87 3.59 -39.75 12.05
CA ILE A 87 4.42 -40.12 13.21
C ILE A 87 3.63 -41.03 14.16
N GLN A 88 2.39 -40.69 14.48
CA GLN A 88 1.55 -41.50 15.37
C GLN A 88 1.28 -42.90 14.78
N THR A 89 1.01 -42.97 13.47
CA THR A 89 0.76 -44.24 12.78
C THR A 89 2.02 -45.10 12.75
N SER A 90 3.16 -44.50 12.41
CA SER A 90 4.46 -45.18 12.41
C SER A 90 4.87 -45.61 13.81
N GLY A 91 4.61 -44.78 14.82
CA GLY A 91 4.85 -45.09 16.23
C GLY A 91 4.03 -46.28 16.69
N LYS A 92 2.72 -46.31 16.41
CA LYS A 92 1.84 -47.45 16.73
C LYS A 92 2.29 -48.74 16.03
N LYS A 93 2.68 -48.65 14.76
CA LYS A 93 3.18 -49.80 14.00
C LYS A 93 4.44 -50.41 14.62
N ASN A 94 5.38 -49.57 15.05
CA ASN A 94 6.67 -50.00 15.59
C ASN A 94 6.66 -50.22 17.11
N GLN A 95 5.59 -49.83 17.81
CA GLN A 95 5.48 -49.89 19.26
C GLN A 95 5.79 -51.29 19.81
N ASN A 96 5.18 -52.33 19.24
CA ASN A 96 5.38 -53.70 19.71
C ASN A 96 6.81 -54.19 19.52
N ALA A 97 7.47 -53.81 18.42
CA ALA A 97 8.86 -54.18 18.18
C ALA A 97 9.78 -53.51 19.21
N VAL A 98 9.61 -52.21 19.44
CA VAL A 98 10.40 -51.44 20.43
C VAL A 98 10.20 -51.97 21.85
N VAL A 99 8.95 -52.27 22.24
CA VAL A 99 8.67 -52.86 23.56
C VAL A 99 9.34 -54.22 23.71
N THR A 100 9.29 -55.06 22.67
CA THR A 100 9.93 -56.37 22.69
C THR A 100 11.45 -56.26 22.83
N ASP A 101 12.09 -55.34 22.10
CA ASP A 101 13.53 -55.15 22.15
C ASP A 101 13.99 -54.55 23.48
N LEU A 102 13.23 -53.62 24.06
CA LEU A 102 13.47 -53.10 25.41
C LEU A 102 13.37 -54.21 26.46
N LEU A 103 12.33 -55.06 26.41
CA LEU A 103 12.17 -56.18 27.33
C LEU A 103 13.32 -57.18 27.19
N LYS A 104 13.75 -57.51 25.97
CA LYS A 104 14.92 -58.37 25.73
C LYS A 104 16.18 -57.75 26.31
N GLY A 105 16.45 -56.47 26.07
CA GLY A 105 17.64 -55.80 26.60
C GLY A 105 17.69 -55.74 28.12
N VAL A 106 16.53 -55.61 28.79
CA VAL A 106 16.45 -55.61 30.26
C VAL A 106 16.59 -57.04 30.83
N LEU A 107 16.05 -58.04 30.16
CA LEU A 107 16.06 -59.43 30.63
C LEU A 107 17.34 -60.20 30.25
N ASP A 108 18.04 -59.82 29.19
CA ASP A 108 19.29 -60.43 28.74
C ASP A 108 20.48 -59.86 29.54
N VAL A 109 20.55 -60.22 30.81
CA VAL A 109 21.66 -59.86 31.70
C VAL A 109 22.91 -60.62 31.25
N LYS A 110 23.87 -59.89 30.65
CA LYS A 110 25.22 -60.38 30.36
C LYS A 110 26.19 -59.90 31.45
N PRO A 111 26.37 -60.66 32.54
CA PRO A 111 27.30 -60.27 33.60
C PRO A 111 28.73 -60.31 33.07
N VAL A 112 29.43 -59.18 33.19
CA VAL A 112 30.86 -59.09 32.92
C VAL A 112 31.58 -59.06 34.27
N PRO A 113 32.54 -59.97 34.53
CA PRO A 113 33.32 -59.91 35.76
C PRO A 113 34.12 -58.59 35.78
N PRO A 114 34.24 -57.93 36.95
CA PRO A 114 35.06 -56.72 37.05
C PRO A 114 36.49 -57.06 36.64
N SER A 115 37.04 -56.30 35.67
CA SER A 115 38.45 -56.41 35.29
C SER A 115 39.29 -56.16 36.53
N ALA A 116 40.11 -57.14 36.90
CA ALA A 116 41.00 -57.06 38.05
C ALA A 116 41.84 -55.78 37.98
N ALA A 117 41.88 -55.06 39.11
CA ALA A 117 42.66 -53.85 39.32
C ALA A 117 44.14 -54.15 39.50
#